data_AF-E9E743-F1
#
_entry.id   AF-E9E743-F1
#
_cell.length_a   1.000
_cell.length_b   1.000
_cell.length_c   1.000
_cell.angle_alpha   90.00
_cell.angle_beta   90.00
_cell.angle_gamma   90.00
#
_symmetry.space_group_name_H-M   'P 1'
#
loop_
_entity.id
_entity.type
_entity.pdbx_description
1 polymer ?
#
loop_
_entity_poly.entity_id
_entity_poly.type
_entity_poly.pdbx_seq_one_letter_code
_entity_poly.pdbx_strand_id
1 'polypeptide(L)'
;MISDSLPILFLGRFTGGVGTTLLYSVFEAWMISDYHERGLQAFALQLGPIFSAMTTISCVVAIVSGVLGDVLVTASGTRIWPFMVAIACCCGSGTLIWLNWRDNFGNSSLDHGSTDGIRSGVRAIIRDARVVSVGLISCVFEGTMYLFIFFWSAALQNARMATGSSEDLPFGLVFSNFMCAMMAGSALVTRLIQRSNGSRGSTDALLAVLLLAACSLAMAVGLRNEISVFWTFCLLEACIGAYFPAMASLKSELVEDRARAMIYSILRFPLNVFVVVGHSLDKEGM
;
A
#
# COMPACT_ATOMS: atom_id res chain seq x y z
N MET A 1 -22.18 11.40 -14.67
CA MET A 1 -22.04 10.54 -13.48
C MET A 1 -23.29 9.66 -13.39
N ILE A 2 -23.25 8.48 -12.75
CA ILE A 2 -24.41 7.56 -12.71
C ILE A 2 -25.48 8.05 -11.71
N SER A 3 -25.08 8.82 -10.70
CA SER A 3 -25.99 9.49 -9.76
C SER A 3 -25.34 10.80 -9.28
N ASP A 4 -26.14 11.85 -9.15
CA ASP A 4 -25.73 13.18 -8.67
C ASP A 4 -25.97 13.36 -7.17
N SER A 5 -26.52 12.33 -6.49
CA SER A 5 -26.76 12.41 -5.05
C SER A 5 -25.47 12.15 -4.27
N LEU A 6 -24.98 13.18 -3.58
CA LEU A 6 -23.82 13.10 -2.69
C LEU A 6 -23.85 11.91 -1.71
N PRO A 7 -25.00 11.54 -1.08
CA PRO A 7 -25.05 10.39 -0.16
C PRO A 7 -24.65 9.06 -0.82
N ILE A 8 -25.04 8.84 -2.08
CA ILE A 8 -24.70 7.62 -2.82
C ILE A 8 -23.19 7.60 -3.15
N LEU A 9 -22.60 8.75 -3.46
CA LEU A 9 -21.14 8.86 -3.67
C LEU A 9 -20.36 8.54 -2.38
N PHE A 10 -20.79 9.09 -1.24
CA PHE A 10 -20.16 8.82 0.04
C PHE A 10 -20.28 7.34 0.43
N LEU A 11 -21.48 6.76 0.25
CA LEU A 11 -21.69 5.33 0.50
C LEU A 11 -20.81 4.46 -0.41
N GLY A 12 -20.65 4.84 -1.67
CA GLY A 12 -19.76 4.17 -2.62
C GLY A 12 -18.30 4.20 -2.17
N ARG A 13 -17.80 5.36 -1.71
CA ARG A 13 -16.43 5.45 -1.17
C ARG A 13 -16.25 4.64 0.10
N PHE A 14 -17.22 4.69 1.01
CA PHE A 14 -17.18 3.93 2.26
C PHE A 14 -17.15 2.43 2.01
N THR A 15 -18.09 1.93 1.19
CA THR A 15 -18.17 0.51 0.84
C THR A 15 -16.94 0.04 0.05
N GLY A 16 -16.39 0.88 -0.83
CA GLY A 16 -15.12 0.60 -1.52
C GLY A 16 -13.94 0.45 -0.56
N GLY A 17 -13.85 1.30 0.46
CA GLY A 17 -12.82 1.21 1.51
C GLY A 17 -12.93 -0.07 2.34
N VAL A 18 -14.15 -0.42 2.76
CA VAL A 18 -14.43 -1.68 3.49
C VAL A 18 -14.07 -2.90 2.63
N GLY A 19 -14.50 -2.92 1.36
CA GLY A 19 -14.21 -4.01 0.44
C GLY A 19 -12.71 -4.20 0.21
N THR A 20 -11.96 -3.11 0.02
CA THR A 20 -10.50 -3.16 -0.15
C THR A 20 -9.81 -3.70 1.11
N THR A 21 -10.29 -3.29 2.30
CA THR A 21 -9.74 -3.77 3.58
C THR A 21 -9.94 -5.26 3.75
N LEU A 22 -11.12 -5.78 3.40
CA LEU A 22 -11.43 -7.21 3.44
C LEU A 22 -10.57 -7.99 2.43
N LEU A 23 -10.42 -7.47 1.20
CA LEU A 23 -9.61 -8.09 0.15
C LEU A 23 -8.14 -8.22 0.54
N TYR A 24 -7.57 -7.30 1.33
CA TYR A 24 -6.19 -7.47 1.81
C TYR A 24 -6.13 -8.36 3.06
N SER A 25 -6.95 -8.10 4.06
CA SER A 25 -6.82 -8.75 5.38
C SER A 25 -7.30 -10.21 5.39
N VAL A 26 -8.48 -10.48 4.81
CA VAL A 26 -9.08 -11.82 4.83
C VAL A 26 -8.37 -12.73 3.84
N PHE A 27 -8.01 -12.22 2.67
CA PHE A 27 -7.25 -12.97 1.66
C PHE A 27 -5.90 -13.44 2.19
N GLU A 28 -5.15 -12.54 2.84
CA GLU A 28 -3.86 -12.86 3.43
C GLU A 28 -3.98 -13.96 4.50
N ALA A 29 -4.98 -13.85 5.38
CA ALA A 29 -5.24 -14.85 6.42
C ALA A 29 -5.66 -16.21 5.83
N TRP A 30 -6.53 -16.21 4.83
CA TRP A 30 -6.97 -17.43 4.12
C TRP A 30 -5.80 -18.11 3.43
N MET A 31 -4.97 -17.36 2.70
CA MET A 31 -3.82 -17.89 1.97
C MET A 31 -2.77 -18.49 2.91
N ILE A 32 -2.48 -17.84 4.05
CA ILE A 32 -1.55 -18.39 5.04
C ILE A 32 -2.09 -19.70 5.62
N SER A 33 -3.39 -19.77 5.90
CA SER A 33 -4.03 -20.96 6.45
C SER A 33 -4.02 -22.13 5.45
N ASP A 34 -4.42 -21.89 4.19
CA ASP A 34 -4.40 -22.89 3.12
C ASP A 34 -2.97 -23.37 2.81
N TYR A 35 -1.99 -22.47 2.87
CA TYR A 35 -0.57 -22.83 2.70
C TYR A 35 -0.07 -23.81 3.77
N HIS A 36 -0.49 -23.63 5.02
CA HIS A 36 -0.15 -24.54 6.12
C HIS A 36 -0.94 -25.86 6.04
N GLU A 37 -2.24 -25.82 5.74
CA GLU A 37 -3.07 -27.02 5.59
C GLU A 37 -2.57 -27.95 4.49
N ARG A 38 -2.08 -27.38 3.38
CA ARG A 38 -1.52 -28.16 2.27
C ARG A 38 -0.10 -28.66 2.52
N GLY A 39 0.54 -28.25 3.63
CA GLY A 39 1.91 -28.66 3.95
C GLY A 39 2.93 -28.24 2.88
N LEU A 40 2.67 -27.15 2.15
CA LEU A 40 3.49 -26.70 1.00
C LEU A 40 4.93 -26.31 1.39
N GLN A 41 5.19 -26.14 2.69
CA GLN A 41 6.53 -26.04 3.27
C GLN A 41 7.42 -27.25 2.90
N ALA A 42 6.84 -28.44 2.71
CA ALA A 42 7.57 -29.64 2.32
C ALA A 42 8.04 -29.65 0.85
N PHE A 43 7.43 -28.81 -0.01
CA PHE A 43 7.72 -28.74 -1.45
C PHE A 43 8.65 -27.57 -1.84
N ALA A 44 9.37 -26.98 -0.87
CA ALA A 44 10.31 -25.86 -1.06
C ALA A 44 9.69 -24.54 -1.59
N LEU A 45 8.37 -24.43 -1.64
CA LEU A 45 7.69 -23.21 -2.08
C LEU A 45 7.57 -22.22 -0.91
N GLN A 46 8.59 -21.39 -0.68
CA GLN A 46 8.58 -20.44 0.43
C GLN A 46 7.45 -19.40 0.29
N LEU A 47 6.87 -19.00 1.43
CA LEU A 47 5.76 -18.04 1.50
C LEU A 47 6.17 -16.62 1.03
N GLY A 48 7.42 -16.22 1.26
CA GLY A 48 7.96 -14.91 0.86
C GLY A 48 7.88 -14.62 -0.65
N PRO A 49 8.39 -15.51 -1.53
CA PRO A 49 8.23 -15.40 -2.97
C PRO A 49 6.78 -15.24 -3.47
N ILE A 50 5.80 -15.89 -2.83
CA ILE A 50 4.39 -15.80 -3.22
C ILE A 50 3.84 -14.39 -2.96
N PHE A 51 4.07 -13.84 -1.76
CA PHE A 51 3.67 -12.47 -1.43
C PHE A 51 4.41 -11.42 -2.28
N SER A 52 5.68 -11.66 -2.58
CA SER A 52 6.44 -10.80 -3.50
C SER A 52 5.84 -10.82 -4.90
N ALA A 53 5.51 -12.00 -5.44
CA ALA A 53 4.88 -12.14 -6.75
C ALA A 53 3.50 -11.47 -6.80
N MET A 54 2.69 -11.63 -5.74
CA MET A 54 1.40 -10.94 -5.60
C MET A 54 1.57 -9.42 -5.73
N THR A 55 2.53 -8.83 -5.01
CA THR A 55 2.79 -7.39 -5.06
C THR A 55 3.24 -6.94 -6.45
N THR A 56 4.15 -7.69 -7.09
CA THR A 56 4.60 -7.38 -8.46
C THR A 56 3.44 -7.43 -9.45
N ILE A 57 2.59 -8.46 -9.38
CA ILE A 57 1.41 -8.58 -10.24
C ILE A 57 0.45 -7.42 -9.97
N SER A 58 0.22 -7.03 -8.71
CA SER A 58 -0.60 -5.87 -8.37
C SER A 58 -0.07 -4.58 -9.00
N CYS A 59 1.24 -4.33 -8.97
CA CYS A 59 1.84 -3.16 -9.64
C CYS A 59 1.64 -3.21 -11.16
N VAL A 60 1.85 -4.36 -11.79
CA VAL A 60 1.66 -4.53 -13.25
C VAL A 60 0.19 -4.28 -13.63
N VAL A 61 -0.75 -4.85 -12.87
CA VAL A 61 -2.19 -4.65 -13.10
C VAL A 61 -2.59 -3.18 -12.86
N ALA A 62 -2.00 -2.51 -11.87
CA ALA A 62 -2.21 -1.09 -11.62
C ALA A 62 -1.76 -0.22 -12.81
N ILE A 63 -0.59 -0.51 -13.40
CA ILE A 63 -0.11 0.18 -14.62
C ILE A 63 -1.07 -0.06 -15.79
N VAL A 64 -1.41 -1.31 -16.07
CA VAL A 64 -2.28 -1.68 -17.20
C VAL A 64 -3.67 -1.06 -17.04
N SER A 65 -4.26 -1.11 -15.85
CA SER A 65 -5.57 -0.52 -15.56
C SER A 65 -5.57 1.01 -15.68
N GLY A 66 -4.48 1.68 -15.28
CA GLY A 66 -4.31 3.12 -15.46
C GLY A 66 -4.33 3.53 -16.93
N VAL A 67 -3.56 2.83 -17.78
CA VAL A 67 -3.52 3.07 -19.23
C VAL A 67 -4.85 2.73 -19.89
N LEU A 68 -5.46 1.58 -19.56
CA LEU A 68 -6.77 1.19 -20.08
C LEU A 68 -7.86 2.19 -19.70
N GLY A 69 -7.82 2.71 -18.47
CA GLY A 69 -8.75 3.73 -18.01
C GLY A 69 -8.68 5.00 -18.85
N ASP A 70 -7.47 5.47 -19.16
CA ASP A 70 -7.25 6.65 -19.99
C ASP A 70 -7.78 6.43 -21.42
N VAL A 71 -7.39 5.32 -22.06
CA VAL A 71 -7.85 4.95 -23.41
C VAL A 71 -9.37 4.83 -23.48
N LEU A 72 -10.01 4.23 -22.47
CA LEU A 72 -11.46 4.10 -22.41
C LEU A 72 -12.15 5.47 -22.31
N VAL A 73 -11.59 6.41 -21.55
CA VAL A 73 -12.14 7.76 -21.45
C VAL A 73 -11.98 8.53 -22.76
N THR A 74 -10.81 8.45 -23.40
CA THR A 74 -10.54 9.11 -24.68
C THR A 74 -11.42 8.54 -25.81
N ALA A 75 -11.59 7.22 -25.87
CA ALA A 75 -12.36 6.56 -26.92
C ALA A 75 -13.88 6.73 -26.77
N SER A 76 -14.38 6.74 -25.53
CA SER A 76 -15.83 6.81 -25.27
C SER A 76 -16.34 8.24 -24.99
N GLY A 77 -15.43 9.20 -24.81
CA GLY A 77 -15.74 10.57 -24.42
C GLY A 77 -16.43 10.72 -23.06
N THR A 78 -16.60 9.62 -22.30
CA THR A 78 -17.43 9.58 -21.10
C THR A 78 -16.69 8.91 -19.95
N ARG A 79 -16.67 9.54 -18.78
CA ARG A 79 -15.97 9.05 -17.57
C ARG A 79 -16.65 7.85 -16.87
N ILE A 80 -17.72 7.29 -17.45
CA ILE A 80 -18.52 6.20 -16.87
C ILE A 80 -17.89 4.82 -17.18
N TRP A 81 -17.25 4.67 -18.34
CA TRP A 81 -16.75 3.38 -18.82
C TRP A 81 -15.70 2.72 -17.92
N PRO A 82 -14.73 3.43 -17.32
CA PRO A 82 -13.81 2.83 -16.37
C PRO A 82 -14.52 2.18 -15.18
N PHE A 83 -15.60 2.80 -14.67
CA PHE A 83 -16.39 2.24 -13.57
C PHE A 83 -17.13 0.97 -13.99
N MET A 84 -17.69 0.94 -15.20
CA MET A 84 -18.39 -0.25 -15.71
C MET A 84 -17.44 -1.44 -15.89
N VAL A 85 -16.23 -1.20 -16.41
CA VAL A 85 -15.19 -2.23 -16.54
C VAL A 85 -14.74 -2.73 -15.16
N ALA A 86 -14.60 -1.83 -14.18
CA ALA A 86 -14.27 -2.22 -12.81
C ALA A 86 -15.35 -3.13 -12.19
N ILE A 87 -16.65 -2.82 -12.39
CA ILE A 87 -17.76 -3.67 -11.93
C ILE A 87 -17.67 -5.06 -12.57
N ALA A 88 -17.49 -5.14 -13.89
CA ALA A 88 -17.36 -6.41 -14.59
C ALA A 88 -16.17 -7.24 -14.07
N CYS A 89 -15.04 -6.58 -13.81
CA CYS A 89 -13.86 -7.22 -13.23
C CYS A 89 -14.13 -7.77 -11.82
N CYS A 90 -14.77 -6.99 -10.95
CA CYS A 90 -15.14 -7.41 -9.59
C CYS A 90 -16.15 -8.57 -9.58
N CYS A 91 -17.14 -8.56 -10.47
CA CYS A 91 -18.08 -9.68 -10.60
C CYS A 91 -17.37 -10.94 -11.11
N GLY A 92 -16.46 -10.78 -12.08
CA GLY A 92 -15.65 -11.87 -12.60
C GLY A 92 -14.75 -12.48 -11.52
N SER A 93 -14.01 -11.66 -10.78
CA SER A 93 -13.14 -12.13 -9.69
C SER A 93 -13.95 -12.78 -8.56
N GLY A 94 -15.10 -12.21 -8.18
CA GLY A 94 -16.00 -12.80 -7.19
C GLY A 94 -16.53 -14.18 -7.62
N THR A 95 -16.86 -14.34 -8.90
CA THR A 95 -17.30 -15.64 -9.45
C THR A 95 -16.15 -16.66 -9.44
N LEU A 96 -14.94 -16.25 -9.81
CA LEU A 96 -13.77 -17.13 -9.78
C LEU A 96 -13.42 -17.58 -8.37
N ILE A 97 -13.51 -16.67 -7.38
CA ILE A 97 -13.31 -17.00 -5.97
C ILE A 97 -14.39 -17.99 -5.52
N TRP A 98 -15.67 -17.70 -5.81
CA TRP A 98 -16.77 -18.57 -5.41
C TRP A 98 -16.67 -19.99 -5.98
N LEU A 99 -16.14 -20.15 -7.20
CA LEU A 99 -16.00 -21.46 -7.84
C LEU A 99 -14.73 -22.23 -7.42
N ASN A 100 -13.62 -21.53 -7.16
CA ASN A 100 -12.31 -22.17 -6.97
C ASN A 100 -11.82 -22.20 -5.53
N TRP A 101 -12.27 -21.27 -4.67
CA TRP A 101 -11.82 -21.21 -3.28
C TRP A 101 -12.65 -22.14 -2.40
N ARG A 102 -11.95 -22.90 -1.55
CA ARG A 102 -12.57 -23.72 -0.51
C ARG A 102 -12.72 -22.88 0.75
N ASP A 103 -13.82 -23.11 1.47
CA ASP A 103 -14.03 -22.49 2.77
C ASP A 103 -12.97 -22.97 3.75
N ASN A 104 -12.12 -22.03 4.18
CA ASN A 104 -11.13 -22.26 5.21
C ASN A 104 -11.58 -21.50 6.45
N PHE A 105 -12.13 -22.23 7.43
CA PHE A 105 -12.66 -21.64 8.67
C PHE A 105 -11.57 -21.36 9.71
N GLY A 106 -10.29 -21.62 9.38
CA GLY A 106 -9.21 -21.57 10.35
C GLY A 106 -9.40 -22.58 11.48
N ASN A 107 -8.41 -22.71 12.35
CA ASN A 107 -8.51 -23.62 13.48
C ASN A 107 -9.58 -23.10 14.46
N SER A 108 -10.76 -23.74 14.50
CA SER A 108 -11.86 -23.40 15.42
C SER A 108 -11.53 -23.69 16.90
N SER A 109 -10.28 -24.07 17.20
CA SER A 109 -9.73 -24.12 18.55
C SER A 109 -9.38 -22.72 19.06
N LEU A 110 -10.36 -21.82 19.11
CA LEU A 110 -10.25 -20.62 19.94
C LEU A 110 -10.45 -21.07 21.38
N ASP A 111 -9.34 -21.44 22.02
CA ASP A 111 -9.28 -21.58 23.46
C ASP A 111 -9.80 -20.28 24.08
N HIS A 112 -10.84 -20.39 24.89
CA HIS A 112 -11.50 -19.27 25.54
C HIS A 112 -10.52 -18.62 26.53
N GLY A 113 -9.89 -17.52 26.09
CA GLY A 113 -9.27 -16.55 26.98
C GLY A 113 -7.81 -16.26 26.66
N SER A 114 -7.54 -15.09 26.08
CA SER A 114 -6.20 -14.50 26.09
C SER A 114 -6.24 -12.98 25.92
N THR A 115 -7.13 -12.28 26.64
CA THR A 115 -6.87 -10.85 26.93
C THR A 115 -5.50 -10.68 27.60
N ASP A 116 -5.06 -11.69 28.36
CA ASP A 116 -3.70 -11.78 28.90
C ASP A 116 -2.62 -12.03 27.84
N GLY A 117 -2.91 -12.76 26.76
CA GLY A 117 -2.02 -12.92 25.60
C GLY A 117 -1.85 -11.63 24.81
N ILE A 118 -2.94 -10.88 24.60
CA ILE A 118 -2.89 -9.55 23.96
C ILE A 118 -2.13 -8.56 24.86
N ARG A 119 -2.41 -8.54 26.17
CA ARG A 119 -1.77 -7.62 27.11
C ARG A 119 -0.28 -7.91 27.31
N SER A 120 0.10 -9.19 27.33
CA SER A 120 1.51 -9.61 27.37
C SER A 120 2.22 -9.33 26.04
N GLY A 121 1.55 -9.52 24.90
CA GLY A 121 2.06 -9.14 23.58
C GLY A 121 2.29 -7.63 23.46
N VAL A 122 1.32 -6.80 23.85
CA VAL A 122 1.46 -5.34 23.90
C VAL A 122 2.61 -4.92 24.81
N ARG A 123 2.74 -5.56 25.99
CA ARG A 123 3.83 -5.27 26.92
C ARG A 123 5.20 -5.68 26.37
N ALA A 124 5.29 -6.78 25.64
CA ALA A 124 6.52 -7.22 24.98
C ALA A 124 6.93 -6.25 23.86
N ILE A 125 5.96 -5.78 23.04
CA ILE A 125 6.18 -4.77 22.00
C ILE A 125 6.72 -3.47 22.61
N ILE A 126 6.07 -2.95 23.65
CA ILE A 126 6.46 -1.67 24.27
C ILE A 126 7.85 -1.75 24.93
N ARG A 127 8.24 -2.95 25.40
CA ARG A 127 9.52 -3.15 26.08
C ARG A 127 10.70 -3.24 25.12
N ASP A 128 10.48 -3.64 23.86
CA ASP A 128 11.52 -3.65 22.84
C ASP A 128 11.54 -2.33 22.06
N ALA A 129 12.51 -1.47 22.38
CA ALA A 129 12.70 -0.20 21.72
C ALA A 129 12.86 -0.33 20.20
N ARG A 130 13.42 -1.43 19.69
CA ARG A 130 13.59 -1.66 18.25
C ARG A 130 12.24 -1.87 17.57
N VAL A 131 11.36 -2.67 18.18
CA VAL A 131 10.02 -2.93 17.65
C VAL A 131 9.17 -1.66 17.70
N VAL A 132 9.25 -0.88 18.78
CA VAL A 132 8.57 0.41 18.88
C VAL A 132 9.05 1.39 17.80
N SER A 133 10.37 1.52 17.59
CA SER A 133 10.91 2.38 16.54
C SER A 133 10.45 1.97 15.14
N VAL A 134 10.46 0.67 14.83
CA VAL A 134 9.96 0.16 13.55
C VAL A 134 8.46 0.40 13.37
N GLY A 135 7.68 0.25 14.44
CA GLY A 135 6.25 0.56 14.46
C GLY A 135 5.97 2.04 14.19
N LEU A 136 6.73 2.94 14.83
CA LEU A 136 6.60 4.39 14.66
C LEU A 136 7.01 4.83 13.25
N ILE A 137 8.13 4.31 12.73
CA ILE A 137 8.57 4.54 11.36
C ILE A 137 7.49 4.08 10.38
N SER A 138 6.93 2.87 10.58
CA SER A 138 5.87 2.35 9.73
C SER A 138 4.65 3.26 9.75
N CYS A 139 4.22 3.69 10.94
CA CYS A 139 3.06 4.58 11.10
C CYS A 139 3.26 5.92 10.37
N VAL A 140 4.39 6.59 10.58
CA VAL A 140 4.67 7.90 9.98
C VAL A 140 4.86 7.79 8.47
N PHE A 141 5.64 6.81 8.01
CA PHE A 141 5.95 6.66 6.59
C PHE A 141 4.73 6.19 5.78
N GLU A 142 4.06 5.12 6.23
CA GLU A 142 2.86 4.62 5.55
C GLU A 142 1.72 5.65 5.61
N GLY A 143 1.59 6.37 6.74
CA GLY A 143 0.67 7.51 6.86
C GLY A 143 0.96 8.60 5.83
N THR A 144 2.23 8.98 5.65
CA THR A 144 2.66 9.96 4.65
C THR A 144 2.39 9.47 3.22
N MET A 145 2.64 8.20 2.94
CA MET A 145 2.31 7.57 1.65
C MET A 145 0.81 7.69 1.34
N TYR A 146 -0.07 7.42 2.31
CA TYR A 146 -1.52 7.57 2.09
C TYR A 146 -1.89 9.02 1.78
N LEU A 147 -1.37 10.00 2.53
CA LEU A 147 -1.61 11.42 2.25
C LEU A 147 -1.12 11.80 0.84
N PHE A 148 0.05 11.31 0.45
CA PHE A 148 0.57 11.53 -0.90
C PHE A 148 -0.39 11.02 -1.99
N ILE A 149 -0.92 9.80 -1.85
CA ILE A 149 -1.88 9.21 -2.81
C ILE A 149 -3.16 10.05 -2.93
N PHE A 150 -3.59 10.72 -1.86
CA PHE A 150 -4.73 11.64 -1.92
C PHE A 150 -4.38 12.96 -2.59
N PHE A 151 -3.25 13.57 -2.25
CA PHE A 151 -2.95 14.96 -2.64
C PHE A 151 -2.12 15.11 -3.92
N TRP A 152 -1.45 14.07 -4.44
CA TRP A 152 -0.57 14.23 -5.61
C TRP A 152 -1.29 14.81 -6.83
N SER A 153 -2.54 14.40 -7.05
CA SER A 153 -3.34 14.85 -8.19
C SER A 153 -3.66 16.34 -8.11
N ALA A 154 -4.10 16.81 -6.93
CA ALA A 154 -4.34 18.22 -6.66
C ALA A 154 -3.05 19.04 -6.69
N ALA A 155 -1.95 18.54 -6.12
CA ALA A 155 -0.65 19.20 -6.11
C ALA A 155 -0.12 19.43 -7.54
N LEU A 156 -0.26 18.42 -8.41
CA LEU A 156 0.20 18.50 -9.79
C LEU A 156 -0.69 19.42 -10.64
N GLN A 157 -2.02 19.40 -10.43
CA GLN A 157 -2.94 20.35 -11.04
C GLN A 157 -2.61 21.79 -10.63
N ASN A 158 -2.35 22.05 -9.35
CA ASN A 158 -1.99 23.37 -8.85
C ASN A 158 -0.67 23.90 -9.45
N ALA A 159 0.35 23.05 -9.57
CA ALA A 159 1.61 23.41 -10.22
C ALA A 159 1.43 23.74 -11.71
N ARG A 160 0.53 23.03 -12.40
CA ARG A 160 0.21 23.28 -13.81
C ARG A 160 -0.62 24.55 -14.02
N MET A 161 -1.60 24.81 -13.15
CA MET A 161 -2.36 26.08 -13.16
C MET A 161 -1.44 27.28 -12.95
N ALA A 162 -0.43 27.17 -12.08
CA ALA A 162 0.58 28.20 -11.89
C ALA A 162 1.42 28.49 -13.15
N THR A 163 1.47 27.55 -14.11
CA THR A 163 2.22 27.65 -15.37
C THR A 163 1.32 28.11 -16.54
N GLY A 164 0.02 28.30 -16.33
CA GLY A 164 -0.91 28.89 -17.31
C GLY A 164 -1.50 27.92 -18.35
N SER A 165 -1.34 26.62 -18.18
CA SER A 165 -1.95 25.60 -19.05
C SER A 165 -3.33 25.18 -18.53
N SER A 166 -4.34 25.16 -19.39
CA SER A 166 -5.73 24.75 -19.09
C SER A 166 -6.10 23.34 -19.57
N GLU A 167 -5.15 22.57 -20.09
CA GLU A 167 -5.38 21.21 -20.57
C GLU A 167 -5.33 20.19 -19.41
N ASP A 168 -6.27 19.25 -19.39
CA ASP A 168 -6.36 18.19 -18.38
C ASP A 168 -5.11 17.30 -18.41
N LEU A 169 -4.54 16.98 -17.23
CA LEU A 169 -3.42 16.04 -17.17
C LEU A 169 -3.90 14.61 -17.48
N PRO A 170 -3.10 13.82 -18.24
CA PRO A 170 -3.33 12.39 -18.36
C PRO A 170 -2.94 11.68 -17.05
N PHE A 171 -3.84 11.70 -16.07
CA PHE A 171 -3.62 11.12 -14.73
C PHE A 171 -3.23 9.64 -14.80
N GLY A 172 -3.75 8.89 -15.77
CA GLY A 172 -3.41 7.48 -15.97
C GLY A 172 -1.94 7.26 -16.34
N LEU A 173 -1.36 8.11 -17.19
CA LEU A 173 0.06 8.04 -17.58
C LEU A 173 0.98 8.48 -16.44
N VAL A 174 0.61 9.53 -15.72
CA VAL A 174 1.35 9.99 -14.53
C VAL A 174 1.41 8.89 -13.48
N PHE A 175 0.26 8.27 -13.18
CA PHE A 175 0.17 7.17 -12.23
C PHE A 175 0.96 5.93 -12.68
N SER A 176 0.96 5.63 -13.99
CA SER A 176 1.76 4.53 -14.54
C SER A 176 3.27 4.76 -14.35
N ASN A 177 3.74 5.98 -14.52
CA ASN A 177 5.14 6.34 -14.25
C ASN A 177 5.49 6.22 -12.76
N PHE A 178 4.59 6.60 -11.85
CA PHE A 178 4.75 6.40 -10.41
C PHE A 178 4.89 4.93 -10.05
N MET A 179 4.01 4.06 -10.58
CA MET A 179 4.09 2.62 -10.35
C MET A 179 5.38 2.00 -10.94
N CYS A 180 5.85 2.48 -12.10
CA CYS A 180 7.15 2.10 -12.65
C CYS A 180 8.31 2.50 -11.73
N ALA A 181 8.30 3.73 -11.21
CA ALA A 181 9.32 4.22 -10.29
C ALA A 181 9.33 3.42 -8.99
N MET A 182 8.15 3.13 -8.42
CA MET A 182 7.98 2.25 -7.26
C MET A 182 8.59 0.86 -7.52
N MET A 183 8.29 0.24 -8.66
CA MET A 183 8.82 -1.08 -9.01
C MET A 183 10.35 -1.06 -9.18
N ALA A 184 10.90 0.00 -9.78
CA ALA A 184 12.34 0.19 -9.93
C ALA A 184 13.04 0.36 -8.57
N GLY A 185 12.46 1.15 -7.66
CA GLY A 185 12.99 1.35 -6.31
C GLY A 185 13.01 0.06 -5.49
N SER A 186 11.93 -0.72 -5.55
CA SER A 186 11.83 -2.04 -4.90
C SER A 186 12.92 -2.99 -5.41
N ALA A 187 13.05 -3.14 -6.73
CA ALA A 187 14.05 -4.01 -7.33
C ALA A 187 15.50 -3.60 -7.01
N LEU A 188 15.78 -2.30 -6.95
CA LEU A 188 17.11 -1.78 -6.61
C LEU A 188 17.48 -2.15 -5.17
N VAL A 189 16.59 -1.89 -4.22
CA VAL A 189 16.87 -2.17 -2.80
C VAL A 189 16.91 -3.65 -2.50
N THR A 190 16.04 -4.47 -3.10
CA THR A 190 16.14 -5.94 -2.96
C THR A 190 17.51 -6.46 -3.40
N ARG A 191 18.05 -5.96 -4.53
CA ARG A 191 19.40 -6.33 -4.99
C ARG A 191 20.52 -5.83 -4.06
N LEU A 192 20.36 -4.64 -3.49
CA LEU A 192 21.33 -4.09 -2.53
C LEU A 192 21.35 -4.89 -1.22
N ILE A 193 20.17 -5.24 -0.69
CA ILE A 193 20.02 -6.07 0.51
C ILE A 193 20.60 -7.47 0.26
N GLN A 194 20.31 -8.09 -0.90
CA GLN A 194 20.87 -9.41 -1.23
C GLN A 194 22.40 -9.42 -1.34
N ARG A 195 23.01 -8.31 -1.76
CA ARG A 195 24.48 -8.17 -1.80
C ARG A 195 25.08 -7.91 -0.43
N SER A 196 24.37 -7.18 0.43
CA SER A 196 24.79 -6.87 1.79
C SER A 196 24.37 -8.00 2.73
N ASN A 197 25.23 -9.00 2.88
CA ASN A 197 24.95 -10.24 3.64
C ASN A 197 24.90 -10.05 5.19
N GLY A 198 24.15 -9.07 5.72
CA GLY A 198 24.03 -8.84 7.16
C GLY A 198 23.03 -7.77 7.60
N SER A 199 22.52 -7.94 8.84
CA SER A 199 21.49 -7.13 9.52
C SER A 199 21.74 -5.61 9.56
N ARG A 200 23.00 -5.17 9.50
CA ARG A 200 23.36 -3.73 9.46
C ARG A 200 22.98 -3.06 8.14
N GLY A 201 23.05 -3.79 7.01
CA GLY A 201 22.72 -3.24 5.69
C GLY A 201 21.25 -2.90 5.52
N SER A 202 20.35 -3.70 6.10
CA SER A 202 18.90 -3.47 6.04
C SER A 202 18.47 -2.20 6.79
N THR A 203 19.10 -1.94 7.95
CA THR A 203 18.82 -0.75 8.75
C THR A 203 19.34 0.52 8.08
N ASP A 204 20.57 0.48 7.56
CA ASP A 204 21.17 1.62 6.85
C ASP A 204 20.42 1.94 5.55
N ALA A 205 19.98 0.90 4.82
CA ALA A 205 19.15 1.07 3.63
C ALA A 205 17.79 1.71 3.96
N LEU A 206 17.12 1.26 5.03
CA LEU A 206 15.85 1.85 5.46
C LEU A 206 16.01 3.32 5.84
N LEU A 207 17.04 3.67 6.62
CA LEU A 207 17.31 5.06 7.00
C LEU A 207 17.62 5.93 5.79
N ALA A 208 18.42 5.44 4.83
CA ALA A 208 18.72 6.16 3.60
C ALA A 208 17.45 6.43 2.78
N VAL A 209 16.56 5.44 2.67
CA VAL A 209 15.27 5.57 1.97
C VAL A 209 14.36 6.59 2.66
N LEU A 210 14.27 6.57 4.00
CA LEU A 210 13.48 7.53 4.77
C LEU A 210 13.99 8.96 4.62
N LEU A 211 15.32 9.15 4.67
CA LEU A 211 15.95 10.45 4.46
C LEU A 211 15.70 10.97 3.04
N LEU A 212 15.86 10.10 2.04
CA LEU A 212 15.62 10.46 0.64
C LEU A 212 14.15 10.83 0.40
N ALA A 213 13.21 10.10 1.01
CA ALA A 213 11.79 10.43 0.97
C ALA A 213 11.50 11.79 1.62
N ALA A 214 12.05 12.06 2.80
CA ALA A 214 11.90 13.35 3.48
C ALA A 214 12.47 14.51 2.65
N CYS A 215 13.66 14.33 2.05
CA CYS A 215 14.25 15.31 1.14
C CYS A 215 13.38 15.53 -0.10
N SER A 216 12.81 14.47 -0.68
CA SER A 216 11.93 14.59 -1.85
C SER A 216 10.65 15.37 -1.51
N LEU A 217 10.03 15.13 -0.36
CA LEU A 217 8.87 15.88 0.11
C LEU A 217 9.21 17.36 0.35
N ALA A 218 10.37 17.65 0.97
CA ALA A 218 10.83 19.02 1.16
C ALA A 218 11.07 19.74 -0.18
N MET A 219 11.66 19.04 -1.17
CA MET A 219 11.84 19.58 -2.52
C MET A 219 10.51 19.83 -3.22
N ALA A 220 9.53 18.94 -3.07
CA ALA A 220 8.22 19.09 -3.71
C ALA A 220 7.49 20.37 -3.28
N VAL A 221 7.67 20.82 -2.04
CA VAL A 221 7.08 22.06 -1.52
C VAL A 221 7.76 23.32 -2.09
N GLY A 222 9.06 23.25 -2.36
CA GLY A 222 9.84 24.39 -2.87
C GLY A 222 9.72 24.61 -4.38
N LEU A 223 9.34 23.57 -5.13
CA LEU A 223 9.31 23.60 -6.60
C LEU A 223 7.97 24.12 -7.11
N ARG A 224 8.02 25.09 -8.03
CA ARG A 224 6.83 25.64 -8.72
C ARG A 224 6.64 25.12 -10.14
N ASN A 225 7.67 24.47 -10.70
CA ASN A 225 7.65 23.95 -12.06
C ASN A 225 7.00 22.56 -12.08
N GLU A 226 6.00 22.37 -12.96
CA GLU A 226 5.30 21.10 -13.16
C GLU A 226 6.26 19.91 -13.35
N ILE A 227 7.23 20.05 -14.25
CA ILE A 227 8.19 18.99 -14.60
C ILE A 227 9.04 18.60 -13.37
N SER A 228 9.49 19.58 -12.59
CA SER A 228 10.32 19.34 -11.41
C SER A 228 9.52 18.67 -10.28
N VAL A 229 8.26 19.06 -10.09
CA VAL A 229 7.34 18.43 -9.14
C VAL A 229 7.07 16.97 -9.56
N PHE A 230 6.81 16.72 -10.84
CA PHE A 230 6.60 15.37 -11.37
C PHE A 230 7.79 14.43 -11.12
N TRP A 231 9.02 14.85 -11.41
CA TRP A 231 10.20 14.03 -11.16
C TRP A 231 10.45 13.80 -9.67
N THR A 232 10.12 14.78 -8.84
CA THR A 232 10.24 14.66 -7.38
C THR A 232 9.21 13.67 -6.82
N PHE A 233 8.00 13.64 -7.35
CA PHE A 233 7.00 12.63 -7.03
C PHE A 233 7.41 11.24 -7.52
N CYS A 234 8.03 11.12 -8.71
CA CYS A 234 8.60 9.84 -9.15
C CYS A 234 9.71 9.35 -8.21
N LEU A 235 10.56 10.26 -7.72
CA LEU A 235 11.61 9.92 -6.75
C LEU A 235 11.00 9.47 -5.42
N LEU A 236 9.96 10.16 -4.93
CA LEU A 236 9.23 9.76 -3.72
C LEU A 236 8.64 8.36 -3.88
N GLU A 237 8.03 8.06 -5.02
CA GLU A 237 7.47 6.73 -5.31
C GLU A 237 8.53 5.64 -5.40
N ALA A 238 9.70 5.94 -5.98
CA ALA A 238 10.84 5.03 -5.91
C ALA A 238 11.28 4.76 -4.45
N CYS A 239 11.24 5.77 -3.58
CA CYS A 239 11.53 5.59 -2.15
C CYS A 239 10.46 4.72 -1.46
N ILE A 240 9.17 4.93 -1.77
CA ILE A 240 8.09 4.09 -1.23
C ILE A 240 8.25 2.63 -1.69
N GLY A 241 8.59 2.41 -2.95
CA GLY A 241 8.88 1.08 -3.49
C GLY A 241 10.07 0.41 -2.80
N ALA A 242 11.13 1.17 -2.52
CA ALA A 242 12.32 0.72 -1.79
C ALA A 242 12.03 0.41 -0.30
N TYR A 243 11.08 1.11 0.31
CA TYR A 243 10.71 0.95 1.71
C TYR A 243 10.11 -0.44 1.99
N PHE A 244 9.23 -0.97 1.12
CA PHE A 244 8.57 -2.26 1.33
C PHE A 244 9.53 -3.44 1.57
N PRO A 245 10.52 -3.73 0.70
CA PRO A 245 11.45 -4.82 0.92
C PRO A 245 12.40 -4.59 2.11
N ALA A 246 12.85 -3.34 2.33
CA ALA A 246 13.71 -3.00 3.47
C ALA A 246 12.98 -3.21 4.81
N MET A 247 11.74 -2.74 4.88
CA MET A 247 10.89 -2.90 6.06
C MET A 247 10.51 -4.36 6.29
N ALA A 248 10.23 -5.13 5.23
CA ALA A 248 9.95 -6.56 5.34
C ALA A 248 11.15 -7.34 5.89
N SER A 249 12.36 -7.06 5.41
CA SER A 249 13.59 -7.69 5.91
C SER A 249 13.81 -7.37 7.39
N LEU A 250 13.72 -6.10 7.78
CA LEU A 250 13.93 -5.66 9.16
C LEU A 250 12.87 -6.25 10.11
N LYS A 251 11.60 -6.29 9.67
CA LYS A 251 10.51 -6.92 10.42
C LYS A 251 10.68 -8.43 10.57
N SER A 252 11.30 -9.11 9.60
CA SER A 252 11.59 -10.55 9.68
C SER A 252 12.71 -10.88 10.67
N GLU A 253 13.70 -9.99 10.81
CA GLU A 253 14.82 -10.15 11.75
C GLU A 253 14.44 -9.83 13.20
N LEU A 254 13.53 -8.86 13.41
CA LEU A 254 13.16 -8.37 14.74
C LEU A 254 12.01 -9.13 15.41
N VAL A 255 11.20 -9.87 14.65
CA VAL A 255 9.96 -10.48 15.17
C VAL A 255 9.96 -11.99 14.96
N GLU A 256 9.95 -12.74 16.06
CA GLU A 256 9.84 -14.20 16.12
C GLU A 256 8.52 -14.68 15.49
N ASP A 257 8.55 -15.70 14.63
CA ASP A 257 7.45 -16.10 13.72
C ASP A 257 6.10 -16.33 14.43
N ARG A 258 6.12 -16.68 15.72
CA ARG A 258 4.94 -17.02 16.52
C ARG A 258 4.11 -15.81 16.98
N ALA A 259 4.71 -14.62 17.09
CA ALA A 259 4.03 -13.40 17.55
C ALA A 259 3.77 -12.39 16.43
N ARG A 260 4.27 -12.66 15.22
CA ARG A 260 4.30 -11.76 14.07
C ARG A 260 2.92 -11.26 13.64
N ALA A 261 1.93 -12.16 13.55
CA ALA A 261 0.56 -11.81 13.16
C ALA A 261 -0.15 -10.90 14.20
N MET A 262 0.05 -11.17 15.50
CA MET A 262 -0.53 -10.38 16.59
C MET A 262 0.10 -8.98 16.66
N ILE A 263 1.43 -8.92 16.56
CA ILE A 263 2.20 -7.66 16.58
C ILE A 263 1.82 -6.79 15.38
N TYR A 264 1.72 -7.36 14.16
CA TYR A 264 1.31 -6.60 12.98
C TYR A 264 -0.14 -6.11 13.04
N SER A 265 -1.06 -6.91 13.60
CA SER A 265 -2.45 -6.49 13.81
C SER A 265 -2.55 -5.34 14.81
N ILE A 266 -1.71 -5.33 15.86
CA ILE A 266 -1.65 -4.24 16.85
C ILE A 266 -0.99 -2.99 16.26
N LEU A 267 0.07 -3.13 15.46
CA LEU A 267 0.77 -2.02 14.81
C LEU A 267 -0.05 -1.33 13.72
N ARG A 268 -1.07 -1.99 13.16
CA ARG A 268 -2.03 -1.37 12.24
C ARG A 268 -2.98 -0.38 12.91
N PHE A 269 -3.23 -0.51 14.22
CA PHE A 269 -4.17 0.37 14.92
C PHE A 269 -3.70 1.83 15.02
N PRO A 270 -2.45 2.14 15.44
CA PRO A 270 -1.92 3.51 15.40
C PRO A 270 -1.89 4.12 14.00
N LEU A 271 -1.59 3.31 12.97
CA LEU A 271 -1.55 3.75 11.58
C LEU A 271 -2.94 4.18 11.09
N ASN A 272 -3.96 3.38 11.38
CA ASN A 272 -5.34 3.73 11.03
C ASN A 272 -5.81 4.99 11.77
N VAL A 273 -5.42 5.17 13.04
CA VAL A 273 -5.71 6.40 13.80
C VAL A 273 -4.98 7.60 13.21
N PHE A 274 -3.71 7.47 12.85
CA PHE A 274 -2.93 8.55 12.24
C PHE A 274 -3.52 9.01 10.90
N VAL A 275 -3.94 8.07 10.05
CA VAL A 275 -4.61 8.40 8.78
C VAL A 275 -5.93 9.13 9.02
N VAL A 276 -6.74 8.69 9.97
CA VAL A 276 -8.01 9.36 10.32
C VAL A 276 -7.74 10.76 10.89
N VAL A 277 -6.76 10.92 11.77
CA VAL A 277 -6.39 12.22 12.35
C VAL A 277 -5.85 13.16 11.27
N GLY A 278 -4.93 12.69 10.42
CA GLY A 278 -4.38 13.48 9.31
C GLY A 278 -5.47 13.95 8.33
N HIS A 279 -6.43 13.09 8.02
CA HIS A 279 -7.57 13.46 7.17
C HIS A 279 -8.56 14.39 7.87
N SER A 280 -8.74 14.26 9.19
CA SER A 280 -9.63 15.14 9.98
C SER A 280 -9.06 16.53 10.27
N LEU A 281 -7.73 16.67 10.20
CA LEU A 281 -7.02 17.94 10.39
C LEU A 281 -6.90 18.73 9.09
N ASP A 282 -7.21 18.12 7.95
CA ASP A 282 -7.36 18.83 6.69
C ASP A 282 -8.64 19.66 6.78
N LYS A 283 -8.49 20.89 7.26
CA LYS A 283 -9.50 21.92 7.04
C LYS A 283 -9.45 22.20 5.54
N GLU A 284 -10.46 21.72 4.81
CA GLU A 284 -10.78 22.22 3.49
C GLU A 284 -10.60 23.74 3.53
N GLY A 285 -9.58 24.22 2.80
CA GLY A 285 -9.20 25.63 2.82
C GLY A 285 -10.41 26.48 2.45
N MET A 286 -10.76 27.40 3.36
CA MET A 286 -11.34 28.68 2.96
C MET A 286 -10.29 29.52 2.26
#